data_AF-A0A257PKP8-F1
#
_entry.id   AF-A0A257PKP8-F1
#
_cell.length_a   1.000
_cell.length_b   1.000
_cell.length_c   1.000
_cell.angle_alpha   90.00
_cell.angle_beta   90.00
_cell.angle_gamma   90.00
#
_symmetry.space_group_name_H-M   'P 1'
#
loop_
_entity.id
_entity.type
_entity.pdbx_description
1 polymer ?
#
loop_
_entity_poly.entity_id
_entity_poly.type
_entity_poly.pdbx_seq_one_letter_code
_entity_poly.pdbx_strand_id
1 'polypeptide(L)' 'MSNKPTHTANVVREAPEGSDKKAQFFPIAAVWEHDDKDGYTIDLPPGVTVYGRIVIRRNKTKAD' A
#
# COMPACT_ATOMS: atom_id res chain seq x y z
N MET A 1 -18.36 7.79 6.58
CA MET A 1 -17.11 7.33 5.95
C MET A 1 -17.12 7.70 4.47
N SER A 2 -16.04 8.30 3.95
CA SER A 2 -15.84 8.32 2.50
C SER A 2 -15.60 6.87 2.06
N ASN A 3 -16.54 6.28 1.31
CA ASN A 3 -16.46 4.88 0.87
C ASN A 3 -15.25 4.58 -0.04
N LYS A 4 -14.48 5.61 -0.42
CA LYS A 4 -13.35 5.49 -1.32
C LYS A 4 -12.05 5.34 -0.53
N PRO A 5 -11.21 4.35 -0.85
CA PRO A 5 -9.89 4.23 -0.26
C PRO A 5 -9.03 5.44 -0.61
N THR A 6 -8.37 5.99 0.40
CA THR A 6 -7.50 7.18 0.29
C THR A 6 -6.05 6.80 0.03
N HIS A 7 -5.68 5.57 0.40
CA HIS A 7 -4.32 5.06 0.31
C HIS A 7 -4.28 3.66 -0.31
N THR A 8 -3.09 3.22 -0.69
CA THR A 8 -2.77 1.86 -1.15
C THR A 8 -1.60 1.33 -0.32
N ALA A 9 -1.74 0.10 0.19
CA ALA A 9 -0.66 -0.64 0.83
C ALA A 9 0.13 -1.42 -0.23
N ASN A 10 1.46 -1.37 -0.13
CA ASN A 10 2.36 -2.07 -1.04
C ASN A 10 3.42 -2.85 -0.28
N VAL A 11 3.78 -4.04 -0.76
CA VAL A 11 5.05 -4.68 -0.40
C VAL A 11 6.14 -4.07 -1.26
N VAL A 12 7.23 -3.67 -0.62
CA VAL A 12 8.41 -3.12 -1.30
C VAL A 12 9.46 -4.21 -1.42
N ARG A 13 9.85 -4.50 -2.66
CA ARG A 13 11.04 -5.28 -2.96
C ARG A 13 12.14 -4.33 -3.39
N GLU A 14 13.17 -4.22 -2.57
CA GLU A 14 14.35 -3.43 -2.89
C GLU A 14 15.08 -4.04 -4.10
N ALA A 15 15.74 -3.17 -4.86
CA ALA A 15 16.58 -3.63 -5.94
C ALA A 15 17.81 -4.34 -5.35
N PRO A 16 18.29 -5.44 -5.97
CA PRO A 16 19.55 -6.05 -5.58
C PRO A 16 20.68 -5.01 -5.57
N GLU A 17 21.57 -5.10 -4.58
CA GLU A 17 22.72 -4.20 -4.46
C GLU A 17 23.60 -4.31 -5.72
N GLY A 18 23.99 -3.15 -6.28
CA GLY A 18 24.75 -3.09 -7.53
C GLY A 18 23.92 -3.26 -8.82
N SER A 19 22.59 -3.25 -8.75
CA SER A 19 21.73 -3.26 -9.95
C SER A 19 21.15 -1.88 -10.29
N ASP A 20 21.05 -1.56 -11.59
CA ASP A 20 20.36 -0.35 -12.08
C ASP A 20 18.82 -0.41 -11.96
N LYS A 21 18.29 -1.46 -11.30
CA LYS A 21 16.85 -1.66 -11.16
C LYS A 21 16.31 -0.75 -10.05
N LYS A 22 15.09 -0.26 -10.24
CA LYS A 22 14.35 0.49 -9.21
C LYS A 22 13.62 -0.47 -8.28
N ALA A 23 13.39 -0.03 -7.04
CA ALA A 23 12.53 -0.76 -6.11
C ALA A 23 11.15 -1.02 -6.72
N GLN A 24 10.65 -2.24 -6.53
CA GLN A 24 9.35 -2.66 -7.03
C GLN A 24 8.32 -2.58 -5.92
N PHE A 25 7.15 -2.03 -6.25
CA PHE A 25 6.02 -1.87 -5.34
C PHE A 25 4.90 -2.78 -5.81
N PHE A 26 4.54 -3.74 -4.96
CA PHE A 26 3.46 -4.68 -5.23
C PHE A 26 2.23 -4.26 -4.42
N PRO A 27 1.16 -3.77 -5.05
CA PRO A 27 -0.05 -3.38 -4.34
C PRO A 27 -0.71 -4.63 -3.74
N ILE A 28 -1.04 -4.58 -2.45
CA ILE A 28 -1.61 -5.71 -1.71
C ILE A 28 -3.01 -5.44 -1.18
N ALA A 29 -3.35 -4.17 -0.92
CA ALA A 29 -4.66 -3.80 -0.40
C ALA A 29 -4.97 -2.32 -0.63
N ALA A 30 -6.26 -2.03 -0.75
CA ALA A 30 -6.80 -0.69 -0.58
C ALA A 30 -6.81 -0.32 0.91
N VAL A 31 -6.64 0.97 1.20
CA VAL A 31 -6.48 1.46 2.58
C VAL A 31 -7.36 2.69 2.80
N TRP A 32 -8.05 2.71 3.93
CA TRP A 32 -8.89 3.81 4.38
C TRP A 32 -8.28 4.45 5.63
N GLU A 33 -8.59 5.73 5.87
CA GLU A 33 -8.33 6.31 7.18
C GLU A 33 -9.19 5.59 8.23
N HIS A 34 -8.63 5.34 9.41
CA HIS A 34 -9.36 4.73 10.50
C HIS A 34 -10.44 5.70 11.05
N ASP A 35 -11.45 5.17 11.73
CA ASP A 35 -12.61 5.96 12.18
C ASP A 35 -12.24 7.04 13.19
N ASP A 36 -11.19 6.82 13.99
CA ASP A 36 -10.63 7.79 14.94
C ASP A 36 -9.73 8.85 14.28
N LYS A 37 -9.45 8.72 12.98
CA LYS A 37 -8.51 9.53 12.19
C LYS A 37 -7.06 9.48 12.68
N ASP A 38 -6.71 8.55 13.56
CA ASP A 38 -5.37 8.34 14.10
C ASP A 38 -4.78 6.99 13.64
N GLY A 39 -5.08 6.62 12.40
CA GLY A 39 -4.61 5.37 11.84
C GLY A 39 -5.18 5.05 10.47
N TYR A 40 -4.95 3.80 10.06
CA TYR A 40 -5.41 3.27 8.79
C TYR A 40 -6.05 1.91 8.97
N THR A 41 -7.17 1.69 8.29
CA THR A 41 -7.81 0.37 8.17
C THR A 41 -7.35 -0.29 6.88
N ILE A 42 -6.86 -1.52 6.98
CA ILE A 42 -6.44 -2.36 5.85
C ILE A 42 -7.26 -3.65 5.91
N ASP A 43 -7.88 -4.01 4.79
CA ASP A 43 -8.54 -5.30 4.62
C ASP A 43 -7.68 -6.18 3.72
N LEU A 44 -7.22 -7.31 4.25
CA LEU A 44 -6.50 -8.33 3.49
C LEU A 44 -7.46 -9.48 3.18
N PRO A 45 -7.66 -9.84 1.90
CA PRO A 45 -8.50 -10.97 1.56
C PRO A 45 -8.04 -12.26 2.24
N PRO A 46 -8.96 -13.16 2.63
CA PRO A 46 -8.60 -14.46 3.20
C PRO A 46 -7.61 -15.22 2.30
N GLY A 47 -6.60 -15.85 2.92
CA GLY A 47 -5.57 -16.62 2.21
C GLY A 47 -4.43 -15.79 1.62
N VAL A 48 -4.46 -14.45 1.72
CA VAL A 48 -3.33 -13.61 1.33
C VAL A 48 -2.29 -13.59 2.45
N THR A 49 -1.08 -14.11 2.17
CA THR A 49 0.08 -13.97 3.05
C THR A 49 0.98 -12.85 2.55
N VAL A 50 1.32 -11.93 3.44
CA VAL A 50 2.19 -10.78 3.13
C VAL A 50 3.44 -10.89 3.99
N TYR A 51 4.61 -10.75 3.37
CA TYR A 51 5.90 -10.76 4.05
C TYR A 51 6.82 -9.67 3.48
N GLY A 52 7.67 -9.10 4.34
CA GLY A 52 8.63 -8.06 3.99
C GLY A 52 8.18 -6.65 4.41
N ARG A 53 8.77 -5.62 3.78
CA ARG A 53 8.49 -4.23 4.10
C ARG A 53 7.17 -3.78 3.46
N ILE A 54 6.22 -3.38 4.30
CA ILE A 54 4.94 -2.83 3.85
C ILE A 54 4.99 -1.31 3.95
N VAL A 55 4.52 -0.63 2.90
CA VAL A 55 4.42 0.84 2.86
C VAL A 55 3.04 1.26 2.40
N ILE A 56 2.40 2.15 3.16
CA ILE A 56 1.13 2.79 2.82
C ILE A 56 1.44 4.11 2.13
N ARG A 57 0.79 4.35 0.98
CA ARG A 57 0.96 5.58 0.19
C ARG A 57 -0.39 6.14 -0.21
N ARG A 58 -0.52 7.47 -0.21
CA ARG A 58 -1.70 8.14 -0.78
C ARG A 58 -1.88 7.71 -2.22
N ASN A 59 -3.14 7.49 -2.60
CA ASN A 59 -3.50 7.24 -3.98
C ASN A 59 -3.13 8.45 -4.81
N LYS A 60 -2.47 8.23 -5.95
CA LYS A 60 -2.28 9.30 -6.93
C LYS A 60 -3.67 9.69 -7.42
N THR A 61 -4.05 10.95 -7.22
CA THR A 61 -5.16 11.54 -7.93
C THR A 61 -4.90 11.33 -9.42
N LYS A 62 -5.88 10.83 -10.18
CA LYS A 62 -5.78 10.90 -11.64
C LYS A 62 -5.51 12.37 -11.96
N ALA A 63 -4.37 12.67 -12.58
CA ALA A 63 -4.22 13.93 -13.27
C ALA A 63 -5.31 13.93 -14.36
N ASP A 64 -6.11 14.97 -14.36
CA ASP A 64 -7.07 15.25 -15.43
C ASP A 64 -6.32 15.45 -16.75
#